data_AF-A0A7Y2A570-F1
#
_entry.id   AF-A0A7Y2A570-F1
#
_cell.length_a   1.000
_cell.length_b   1.000
_cell.length_c   1.000
_cell.angle_alpha   90.00
_cell.angle_beta   90.00
_cell.angle_gamma   90.00
#
_symmetry.space_group_name_H-M   'P 1'
#
loop_
_entity.id
_entity.type
_entity.pdbx_description
1 polymer ?
#
loop_
_entity_poly.entity_id
_entity_poly.type
_entity_poly.pdbx_seq_one_letter_code
_entity_poly.pdbx_strand_id
1 'polypeptide(L)'
;MASYPSEFELDVVIRDGDVVHVRPIRPDDNDLLVDFFDRLGPQSRFFRFFEVLESLPPEQVEHFTHVDYEDRMALIVLADDKMVAVGRYDRDEQGAATVAFAVADDHQGRGIGTSLLQLLTAHARQNGIRAFQAKVLPENTRILRVLRNAGYELNRTLEDGKFEVGFPLAYTEGARGAAEEQEKRAVAASILPLFFPESIAVVGASTRPGSIGNTLMANLMSEGFRGAVYPVNPTAKVVHSVRAYPSVTDIPDDVDLAFIVVPSRFVMDVVHECGRKGVRGIVVISAGFGEIGNDDLESELLEAVRSYGMRMVGPNCMGLLNTASSTSMNGTFAPVYPPAGNIAMSSQSGALGIAILEFARQNHLGISQFVSVGNKADVVGSDLLSFWEDDPQTDVILFYLESFGTPRRFTRLARRVARKKPIVAVKSSRTKSGSRAASSHTGALASLDTAVDALFEHSGVIRVDTLEVLFGVGSVLAHQPVPKGRRVGILTNAGGPAILAADALESRGLVLPALSEAVSARIAAALPPEASTANPVDMIAGAGADQYRAALDEMVRSGEFDIVLVIYVPTSEEGVS
;
A
#
# COMPACT_ATOMS: atom_id res chain seq x y z
N MET A 1 -38.79 -14.78 -4.08
CA MET A 1 -37.97 -13.71 -3.50
C MET A 1 -36.53 -14.08 -3.78
N ALA A 2 -35.82 -13.28 -4.56
CA ALA A 2 -34.39 -13.47 -4.70
C ALA A 2 -33.72 -13.30 -3.32
N SER A 3 -32.63 -14.04 -3.10
CA SER A 3 -31.84 -13.91 -1.87
C SER A 3 -31.17 -12.53 -1.84
N TYR A 4 -31.01 -11.97 -0.65
CA TYR A 4 -30.21 -10.75 -0.47
C TYR A 4 -28.78 -10.98 -0.99
N PRO A 5 -28.27 -10.14 -1.92
CA PRO A 5 -26.97 -10.35 -2.55
C PRO A 5 -25.84 -9.81 -1.66
N SER A 6 -25.56 -10.53 -0.57
CA SER A 6 -24.56 -10.18 0.46
C SER A 6 -23.15 -9.95 -0.07
N GLU A 7 -22.81 -10.50 -1.24
CA GLU A 7 -21.50 -10.30 -1.89
C GLU A 7 -21.27 -8.87 -2.41
N PHE A 8 -22.33 -8.05 -2.45
CA PHE A 8 -22.25 -6.62 -2.76
C PHE A 8 -22.33 -5.73 -1.51
N GLU A 9 -22.22 -6.33 -0.32
CA GLU A 9 -22.00 -5.63 0.96
C GLU A 9 -20.50 -5.58 1.23
N LEU A 10 -19.89 -4.40 1.03
CA LEU A 10 -18.45 -4.21 1.16
C LEU A 10 -18.05 -2.77 1.48
N ASP A 11 -16.90 -2.62 2.11
CA ASP A 11 -16.26 -1.32 2.31
C ASP A 11 -15.45 -0.91 1.09
N VAL A 12 -15.60 0.34 0.67
CA VAL A 12 -14.95 0.90 -0.52
C VAL A 12 -14.14 2.12 -0.11
N VAL A 13 -12.86 2.12 -0.49
CA VAL A 13 -12.02 3.31 -0.42
C VAL A 13 -12.39 4.24 -1.57
N ILE A 14 -12.77 5.48 -1.26
CA ILE A 14 -13.15 6.49 -2.24
C ILE A 14 -11.97 7.39 -2.62
N ARG A 15 -12.16 8.29 -3.60
CA ARG A 15 -11.07 8.94 -4.34
C ARG A 15 -10.12 9.76 -3.46
N ASP A 16 -10.64 10.33 -2.39
CA ASP A 16 -9.92 11.13 -1.40
C ASP A 16 -9.28 10.28 -0.29
N GLY A 17 -9.49 8.96 -0.29
CA GLY A 17 -8.88 8.02 0.65
C GLY A 17 -9.80 7.57 1.80
N ASP A 18 -10.96 8.22 1.97
CA ASP A 18 -11.90 7.81 3.01
C ASP A 18 -12.53 6.46 2.69
N VAL A 19 -13.02 5.76 3.72
CA VAL A 19 -13.76 4.50 3.57
C VAL A 19 -15.26 4.76 3.71
N VAL A 20 -16.05 4.18 2.81
CA VAL A 20 -17.51 4.19 2.87
C VAL A 20 -18.04 2.77 2.78
N HIS A 21 -19.15 2.49 3.44
CA HIS A 21 -19.78 1.18 3.39
C HIS A 21 -20.83 1.11 2.28
N VAL A 22 -20.75 0.11 1.41
CA VAL A 22 -21.71 -0.09 0.31
C VAL A 22 -22.50 -1.36 0.58
N ARG A 23 -23.83 -1.29 0.44
CA ARG A 23 -24.68 -2.49 0.52
C ARG A 23 -25.91 -2.41 -0.40
N PRO A 24 -26.50 -3.55 -0.79
CA PRO A 24 -27.82 -3.57 -1.41
C PRO A 24 -28.87 -2.90 -0.51
N ILE A 25 -29.75 -2.10 -1.14
CA ILE A 25 -30.90 -1.51 -0.46
C ILE A 25 -31.82 -2.60 0.06
N ARG A 26 -32.50 -2.36 1.18
CA ARG A 26 -33.45 -3.29 1.79
C ARG A 26 -34.85 -2.66 1.85
N PRO A 27 -35.93 -3.47 1.92
CA PRO A 27 -37.31 -2.97 2.03
C PRO A 27 -37.57 -2.03 3.22
N ASP A 28 -36.78 -2.16 4.28
CA ASP A 28 -36.82 -1.37 5.52
C ASP A 28 -36.03 -0.05 5.44
N ASP A 29 -35.33 0.25 4.33
CA ASP A 29 -34.57 1.49 4.13
C ASP A 29 -35.44 2.70 3.72
N ASN A 30 -36.77 2.66 3.93
CA ASN A 30 -37.68 3.72 3.50
C ASN A 30 -37.31 5.08 4.13
N ASP A 31 -37.14 5.10 5.45
CA ASP A 31 -36.79 6.31 6.19
C ASP A 31 -35.40 6.83 5.80
N LEU A 32 -34.47 5.91 5.55
CA LEU A 32 -33.11 6.22 5.15
C LEU A 32 -33.06 6.87 3.76
N LEU A 33 -33.89 6.38 2.82
CA LEU A 33 -34.01 6.93 1.47
C LEU A 33 -34.70 8.30 1.48
N VAL A 34 -35.73 8.47 2.31
CA VAL A 34 -36.44 9.76 2.47
C VAL A 34 -35.50 10.80 3.08
N ASP A 35 -34.80 10.49 4.17
CA ASP A 35 -33.81 11.38 4.78
C ASP A 35 -32.72 11.78 3.77
N PHE A 36 -32.21 10.82 3.00
CA PHE A 36 -31.23 11.11 1.96
C PHE A 36 -31.76 12.07 0.90
N PHE A 37 -32.98 11.85 0.39
CA PHE A 37 -33.61 12.73 -0.59
C PHE A 37 -33.82 14.14 -0.04
N ASP A 38 -34.26 14.25 1.21
CA ASP A 38 -34.50 15.52 1.87
C ASP A 38 -33.22 16.34 2.01
N ARG A 39 -32.07 15.68 2.17
CA ARG A 39 -30.74 16.31 2.19
C ARG A 39 -30.20 16.70 0.81
N LEU A 40 -30.76 16.20 -0.30
CA LEU A 40 -30.32 16.58 -1.64
C LEU A 40 -30.72 18.02 -1.97
N GLY A 41 -29.78 18.78 -2.54
CA GLY A 41 -30.04 20.10 -3.08
C GLY A 41 -31.03 20.08 -4.25
N PRO A 42 -31.76 21.19 -4.52
CA PRO A 42 -32.79 21.25 -5.56
C PRO A 42 -32.28 20.85 -6.95
N GLN A 43 -31.05 21.24 -7.28
CA GLN A 43 -30.42 20.88 -8.56
C GLN A 43 -30.15 19.38 -8.67
N SER A 44 -29.66 18.75 -7.59
CA SER A 44 -29.39 17.31 -7.54
C SER A 44 -30.68 16.49 -7.66
N ARG A 45 -31.77 16.94 -7.02
CA ARG A 45 -33.11 16.35 -7.19
C ARG A 45 -33.60 16.48 -8.63
N PHE A 46 -33.53 17.68 -9.20
CA PHE A 46 -33.95 17.93 -10.57
C PHE A 46 -33.17 17.09 -11.58
N PHE A 47 -31.84 16.99 -11.43
CA PHE A 47 -31.01 16.15 -12.29
C PHE A 47 -31.30 14.65 -12.16
N ARG A 48 -31.78 14.19 -10.99
CA ARG A 48 -32.09 12.79 -10.75
C ARG A 48 -33.49 12.39 -11.23
N PHE A 49 -34.48 13.26 -11.03
CA PHE A 49 -35.89 12.92 -11.28
C PHE A 49 -36.47 13.62 -12.51
N PHE A 50 -35.75 14.58 -13.09
CA PHE A 50 -36.19 15.43 -14.21
C PHE A 50 -37.44 16.26 -13.91
N GLU A 51 -37.79 16.36 -12.64
CA GLU A 51 -38.95 17.07 -12.10
C GLU A 51 -38.56 17.78 -10.81
N VAL A 52 -39.29 18.84 -10.47
CA VAL A 52 -39.12 19.57 -9.21
C VAL A 52 -39.98 18.86 -8.16
N LEU A 53 -39.34 17.99 -7.38
CA LEU A 53 -39.98 17.25 -6.29
C LEU A 53 -39.59 17.87 -4.94
N GLU A 54 -40.60 18.30 -4.16
CA GLU A 54 -40.40 18.77 -2.79
C GLU A 54 -40.16 17.63 -1.81
N SER A 55 -40.83 16.49 -2.02
CA SER A 55 -40.70 15.24 -1.26
C SER A 55 -40.81 14.03 -2.19
N LEU A 56 -40.22 12.89 -1.81
CA LEU A 56 -40.45 11.62 -2.50
C LEU A 56 -41.86 11.09 -2.22
N PRO A 57 -42.69 10.84 -3.25
CA PRO A 57 -44.00 10.22 -3.06
C PRO A 57 -43.87 8.83 -2.41
N PRO A 58 -44.78 8.42 -1.49
CA PRO A 58 -44.71 7.12 -0.83
C PRO A 58 -44.63 5.92 -1.79
N GLU A 59 -45.36 6.00 -2.91
CA GLU A 59 -45.33 4.98 -3.97
C GLU A 59 -43.94 4.84 -4.61
N GLN A 60 -43.21 5.96 -4.78
CA GLN A 60 -41.84 5.93 -5.27
C GLN A 60 -40.87 5.40 -4.22
N VAL A 61 -41.07 5.73 -2.94
CA VAL A 61 -40.25 5.19 -1.84
C VAL A 61 -40.38 3.67 -1.81
N GLU A 62 -41.60 3.15 -1.79
CA GLU A 62 -41.87 1.70 -1.82
C GLU A 62 -41.25 1.04 -3.05
N HIS A 63 -41.48 1.61 -4.24
CA HIS A 63 -40.88 1.13 -5.47
C HIS A 63 -39.34 1.11 -5.40
N PHE A 64 -38.73 2.15 -4.82
CA PHE A 64 -37.28 2.30 -4.78
C PHE A 64 -36.57 1.45 -3.74
N THR A 65 -37.24 1.01 -2.68
CA THR A 65 -36.69 0.12 -1.64
C THR A 65 -37.01 -1.36 -1.89
N HIS A 66 -38.11 -1.65 -2.60
CA HIS A 66 -38.52 -3.01 -2.93
C HIS A 66 -38.04 -3.40 -4.33
N VAL A 67 -36.83 -3.95 -4.37
CA VAL A 67 -36.18 -4.46 -5.58
C VAL A 67 -36.05 -5.98 -5.54
N ASP A 68 -35.96 -6.62 -6.70
CA ASP A 68 -35.85 -8.08 -6.84
C ASP A 68 -34.40 -8.59 -6.92
N TYR A 69 -33.41 -7.70 -6.95
CA TYR A 69 -31.98 -8.00 -7.07
C TYR A 69 -31.59 -8.78 -8.35
N GLU A 70 -32.45 -8.85 -9.37
CA GLU A 70 -32.15 -9.51 -10.65
C GLU A 70 -32.34 -8.53 -11.80
N ASP A 71 -33.60 -8.11 -12.01
CA ASP A 71 -34.01 -7.14 -13.01
C ASP A 71 -33.98 -5.72 -12.46
N ARG A 72 -34.16 -5.56 -11.14
CA ARG A 72 -34.11 -4.29 -10.43
C ARG A 72 -33.11 -4.39 -9.30
N MET A 73 -32.12 -3.51 -9.30
CA MET A 73 -31.06 -3.51 -8.29
C MET A 73 -30.78 -2.09 -7.82
N ALA A 74 -30.56 -1.92 -6.52
CA ALA A 74 -30.07 -0.67 -5.96
C ALA A 74 -29.00 -0.94 -4.89
N LEU A 75 -27.92 -0.18 -4.98
CA LEU A 75 -26.84 -0.12 -4.01
C LEU A 75 -26.87 1.24 -3.33
N ILE A 76 -26.80 1.24 -2.01
CA ILE A 76 -26.67 2.46 -1.20
C ILE A 76 -25.25 2.57 -0.66
N VAL A 77 -24.81 3.80 -0.41
CA VAL A 77 -23.53 4.10 0.21
C VAL A 77 -23.80 4.79 1.53
N LEU A 78 -23.21 4.26 2.59
CA LEU A 78 -23.32 4.72 3.96
C LEU A 78 -21.98 5.32 4.41
N ALA A 79 -22.06 6.48 5.04
CA ALA A 79 -20.97 7.10 5.80
C ALA A 79 -21.56 7.53 7.15
N ASP A 80 -20.95 7.09 8.25
CA ASP A 80 -21.49 7.29 9.61
C ASP A 80 -22.98 6.91 9.74
N ASP A 81 -23.35 5.73 9.23
CA ASP A 81 -24.73 5.19 9.17
C ASP A 81 -25.75 6.03 8.37
N LYS A 82 -25.31 7.12 7.72
CA LYS A 82 -26.17 7.94 6.87
C LYS A 82 -26.01 7.55 5.42
N MET A 83 -27.12 7.44 4.70
CA MET A 83 -27.08 7.30 3.25
C MET A 83 -26.53 8.58 2.62
N VAL A 84 -25.45 8.45 1.85
CA VAL A 84 -24.77 9.55 1.15
C VAL A 84 -24.83 9.38 -0.37
N ALA A 85 -25.19 8.20 -0.85
CA ALA A 85 -25.49 7.98 -2.27
C ALA A 85 -26.38 6.75 -2.49
N VAL A 86 -27.03 6.72 -3.65
CA VAL A 86 -27.72 5.55 -4.17
C VAL A 86 -27.51 5.44 -5.67
N GLY A 87 -27.16 4.25 -6.12
CA GLY A 87 -27.09 3.88 -7.53
C GLY A 87 -28.03 2.72 -7.80
N ARG A 88 -28.76 2.75 -8.91
CA ARG A 88 -29.70 1.69 -9.25
C ARG A 88 -29.77 1.43 -10.75
N TYR A 89 -30.23 0.24 -11.11
CA TYR A 89 -30.68 -0.05 -12.46
C TYR A 89 -32.04 -0.76 -12.46
N ASP A 90 -32.78 -0.57 -13.54
CA ASP A 90 -34.02 -1.30 -13.84
C ASP A 90 -33.91 -1.85 -15.28
N ARG A 91 -34.06 -3.17 -15.45
CA ARG A 91 -34.01 -3.85 -16.75
C ARG A 91 -35.27 -3.57 -17.55
N ASP A 92 -35.10 -3.28 -18.84
CA ASP A 92 -36.18 -3.12 -19.79
C ASP A 92 -36.55 -4.45 -20.49
N GLU A 93 -37.65 -4.44 -21.23
CA GLU A 93 -38.14 -5.60 -22.00
C GLU A 93 -37.15 -6.08 -23.09
N GLN A 94 -36.21 -5.22 -23.50
CA GLN A 94 -35.23 -5.49 -24.54
C GLN A 94 -33.93 -6.08 -23.97
N GLY A 95 -33.84 -6.21 -22.64
CA GLY A 95 -32.70 -6.79 -21.92
C GLY A 95 -31.54 -5.82 -21.66
N ALA A 96 -31.71 -4.53 -21.97
CA ALA A 96 -30.83 -3.48 -21.47
C ALA A 96 -31.33 -3.00 -20.09
N ALA A 97 -30.55 -2.22 -19.36
CA ALA A 97 -31.01 -1.65 -18.10
C ALA A 97 -30.79 -0.15 -18.02
N THR A 98 -31.80 0.58 -17.55
CA THR A 98 -31.70 2.01 -17.28
C THR A 98 -31.01 2.22 -15.95
N VAL A 99 -29.88 2.94 -15.93
CA VAL A 99 -29.10 3.20 -14.73
C VAL A 99 -29.27 4.65 -14.26
N ALA A 100 -29.38 4.84 -12.94
CA ALA A 100 -29.52 6.15 -12.32
C ALA A 100 -28.73 6.25 -11.02
N PHE A 101 -28.20 7.44 -10.73
CA PHE A 101 -27.38 7.72 -9.56
C PHE A 101 -27.80 9.02 -8.89
N ALA A 102 -27.75 9.05 -7.56
CA ALA A 102 -27.82 10.26 -6.76
C ALA A 102 -26.71 10.22 -5.69
N VAL A 103 -26.04 11.34 -5.49
CA VAL A 103 -24.97 11.50 -4.48
C VAL A 103 -25.22 12.81 -3.74
N ALA A 104 -25.18 12.78 -2.42
CA ALA A 104 -25.34 13.94 -1.57
C ALA A 104 -24.35 15.04 -1.95
N ASP A 105 -24.78 16.30 -1.98
CA ASP A 105 -24.03 17.41 -2.55
C ASP A 105 -22.65 17.63 -1.91
N ASP A 106 -22.56 17.40 -0.59
CA ASP A 106 -21.33 17.42 0.22
C ASP A 106 -20.41 16.22 -0.02
N HIS A 107 -20.90 15.17 -0.70
CA HIS A 107 -20.16 13.96 -1.04
C HIS A 107 -19.81 13.85 -2.54
N GLN A 108 -20.21 14.83 -3.35
CA GLN A 108 -19.92 14.83 -4.79
C GLN A 108 -18.44 15.09 -5.09
N GLY A 109 -17.94 14.53 -6.20
CA GLY A 109 -16.54 14.68 -6.62
C GLY A 109 -15.54 13.73 -5.94
N ARG A 110 -15.97 13.02 -4.88
CA ARG A 110 -15.19 12.03 -4.11
C ARG A 110 -15.12 10.64 -4.75
N GLY A 111 -15.66 10.47 -5.97
CA GLY A 111 -15.57 9.20 -6.72
C GLY A 111 -16.64 8.15 -6.42
N ILE A 112 -17.55 8.42 -5.46
CA ILE A 112 -18.65 7.52 -5.06
C ILE A 112 -19.50 7.06 -6.26
N GLY A 113 -19.90 7.98 -7.14
CA GLY A 113 -20.70 7.64 -8.32
C GLY A 113 -19.98 6.67 -9.28
N THR A 114 -18.66 6.76 -9.39
CA THR A 114 -17.90 5.82 -10.22
C THR A 114 -17.80 4.45 -9.55
N SER A 115 -17.64 4.38 -8.23
CA SER A 115 -17.65 3.11 -7.48
C SER A 115 -18.99 2.40 -7.60
N LEU A 116 -20.11 3.13 -7.45
CA LEU A 116 -21.45 2.60 -7.67
C LEU A 116 -21.63 2.05 -9.09
N LEU A 117 -21.15 2.79 -10.11
CA LEU A 117 -21.22 2.34 -11.50
C LEU A 117 -20.47 1.01 -11.72
N GLN A 118 -19.29 0.85 -11.12
CA GLN A 118 -18.51 -0.38 -11.21
C GLN A 118 -19.23 -1.57 -10.57
N LEU A 119 -19.74 -1.38 -9.34
CA LEU A 119 -20.45 -2.43 -8.61
C LEU A 119 -21.77 -2.84 -9.31
N LEU A 120 -22.57 -1.86 -9.74
CA LEU A 120 -23.78 -2.13 -10.52
C LEU A 120 -23.45 -2.83 -11.84
N THR A 121 -22.36 -2.45 -12.50
CA THR A 121 -21.93 -3.13 -13.73
C THR A 121 -21.52 -4.57 -13.45
N ALA A 122 -20.79 -4.85 -12.37
CA ALA A 122 -20.44 -6.21 -11.98
C ALA A 122 -21.69 -7.06 -11.72
N HIS A 123 -22.65 -6.52 -10.97
CA HIS A 123 -23.94 -7.17 -10.67
C HIS A 123 -24.78 -7.40 -11.92
N ALA A 124 -24.97 -6.37 -12.74
CA ALA A 124 -25.79 -6.43 -13.95
C ALA A 124 -25.31 -7.53 -14.92
N ARG A 125 -23.99 -7.70 -15.02
CA ARG A 125 -23.39 -8.74 -15.85
C ARG A 125 -23.59 -10.14 -15.34
N GLN A 126 -23.53 -10.35 -14.01
CA GLN A 126 -23.86 -11.65 -13.41
C GLN A 126 -25.30 -12.04 -13.73
N ASN A 127 -26.18 -11.05 -13.87
CA ASN A 127 -27.58 -11.23 -14.23
C ASN A 127 -27.86 -11.21 -15.74
N GLY A 128 -26.83 -11.17 -16.60
CA GLY A 128 -26.98 -11.28 -18.06
C GLY A 128 -27.29 -9.97 -18.79
N ILE A 129 -27.29 -8.82 -18.11
CA ILE A 129 -27.46 -7.49 -18.74
C ILE A 129 -26.22 -7.14 -19.55
N ARG A 130 -26.43 -6.70 -20.79
CA ARG A 130 -25.35 -6.46 -21.76
C ARG A 130 -25.00 -4.98 -21.96
N ALA A 131 -25.92 -4.09 -21.64
CA ALA A 131 -25.74 -2.65 -21.82
C ALA A 131 -26.52 -1.87 -20.75
N PHE A 132 -25.97 -0.73 -20.37
CA PHE A 132 -26.71 0.29 -19.64
C PHE A 132 -27.13 1.43 -20.55
N GLN A 133 -28.28 2.01 -20.20
CA GLN A 133 -28.79 3.24 -20.76
C GLN A 133 -28.94 4.27 -19.61
N ALA A 134 -28.60 5.52 -19.87
CA ALA A 134 -28.80 6.60 -18.91
C ALA A 134 -29.39 7.82 -19.61
N LYS A 135 -30.44 8.39 -19.03
CA LYS A 135 -30.95 9.70 -19.43
C LYS A 135 -30.21 10.77 -18.66
N VAL A 136 -29.65 11.74 -19.36
CA VAL A 136 -28.78 12.77 -18.77
C VAL A 136 -29.14 14.13 -19.35
N LEU A 137 -29.41 15.10 -18.49
CA LEU A 137 -29.56 16.50 -18.93
C LEU A 137 -28.22 17.05 -19.43
N PRO A 138 -28.18 17.78 -20.56
CA PRO A 138 -26.95 18.35 -21.12
C PRO A 138 -26.11 19.17 -20.12
N GLU A 139 -26.78 19.83 -19.18
CA GLU A 139 -26.18 20.66 -18.14
C GLU A 139 -25.44 19.82 -17.07
N ASN A 140 -25.79 18.54 -16.92
CA ASN A 140 -25.16 17.63 -15.97
C ASN A 140 -23.83 17.07 -16.52
N THR A 141 -22.87 17.98 -16.71
CA THR A 141 -21.52 17.64 -17.19
C THR A 141 -20.75 16.71 -16.23
N ARG A 142 -21.17 16.63 -14.96
CA ARG A 142 -20.55 15.78 -13.92
C ARG A 142 -20.77 14.30 -14.23
N ILE A 143 -22.02 13.85 -14.44
CA ILE A 143 -22.30 12.44 -14.74
C ILE A 143 -21.72 12.02 -16.10
N LEU A 144 -21.72 12.91 -17.09
CA LEU A 144 -21.07 12.67 -18.38
C LEU A 144 -19.56 12.44 -18.25
N ARG A 145 -18.91 13.11 -17.28
CA ARG A 145 -17.50 12.89 -16.96
C ARG A 145 -17.28 11.55 -16.26
N VAL A 146 -18.17 11.15 -15.34
CA VAL A 146 -18.11 9.83 -14.69
C VAL A 146 -18.18 8.71 -15.74
N LEU A 147 -19.18 8.74 -16.62
CA LEU A 147 -19.36 7.72 -17.66
C LEU A 147 -18.15 7.62 -18.61
N ARG A 148 -17.60 8.77 -19.02
CA ARG A 148 -16.41 8.81 -19.88
C ARG A 148 -15.16 8.30 -19.16
N ASN A 149 -14.97 8.68 -17.89
CA ASN A 149 -13.80 8.28 -17.11
C ASN A 149 -13.86 6.80 -16.71
N ALA A 150 -15.03 6.17 -16.74
CA ALA A 150 -15.19 4.73 -16.52
C ALA A 150 -14.67 3.87 -17.70
N GLY A 151 -14.17 4.49 -18.77
CA GLY A 151 -13.51 3.79 -19.88
C GLY A 151 -14.45 3.08 -20.86
N TYR A 152 -15.75 3.43 -20.83
CA TYR A 152 -16.73 2.93 -21.79
C TYR A 152 -16.83 3.84 -23.03
N GLU A 153 -17.03 3.22 -24.18
CA GLU A 153 -17.44 3.93 -25.39
C GLU A 153 -18.91 4.36 -25.25
N LEU A 154 -19.15 5.66 -25.29
CA LEU A 154 -20.48 6.23 -25.06
C LEU A 154 -21.14 6.52 -26.40
N ASN A 155 -22.26 5.87 -26.67
CA ASN A 155 -23.17 6.27 -27.73
C ASN A 155 -24.12 7.32 -27.16
N ARG A 156 -24.22 8.48 -27.81
CA ARG A 156 -25.05 9.59 -27.35
C ARG A 156 -26.02 10.00 -28.44
N THR A 157 -27.30 9.97 -28.13
CA THR A 157 -28.36 10.57 -28.94
C THR A 157 -29.02 11.67 -28.12
N LEU A 158 -29.44 12.75 -28.79
CA LEU A 158 -30.19 13.83 -28.15
C LEU A 158 -31.67 13.65 -28.51
N GLU A 159 -32.49 13.32 -27.52
CA GLU A 159 -33.93 13.12 -27.67
C GLU A 159 -34.66 13.89 -26.56
N ASP A 160 -35.72 14.62 -26.91
CA ASP A 160 -36.51 15.45 -25.98
C ASP A 160 -35.68 16.38 -25.06
N GLY A 161 -34.60 16.94 -25.60
CA GLY A 161 -33.70 17.84 -24.85
C GLY A 161 -32.82 17.13 -23.82
N LYS A 162 -32.79 15.79 -23.80
CA LYS A 162 -31.97 14.96 -22.91
C LYS A 162 -31.01 14.12 -23.74
N PHE A 163 -29.81 13.90 -23.22
CA PHE A 163 -28.92 12.88 -23.80
C PHE A 163 -29.36 11.50 -23.33
N GLU A 164 -29.65 10.62 -24.28
CA GLU A 164 -29.68 9.19 -24.05
C GLU A 164 -28.27 8.65 -24.27
N VAL A 165 -27.67 8.12 -23.19
CA VAL A 165 -26.31 7.61 -23.19
C VAL A 165 -26.35 6.11 -23.02
N GLY A 166 -26.03 5.38 -24.08
CA GLY A 166 -25.89 3.92 -24.08
C GLY A 166 -24.42 3.51 -23.97
N PHE A 167 -24.12 2.51 -23.14
CA PHE A 167 -22.79 1.92 -23.09
C PHE A 167 -22.81 0.40 -22.82
N PRO A 168 -21.99 -0.38 -23.54
CA PRO A 168 -21.91 -1.82 -23.37
C PRO A 168 -21.17 -2.18 -22.07
N LEU A 169 -21.64 -3.22 -21.37
CA LEU A 169 -21.03 -3.70 -20.12
C LEU A 169 -19.92 -4.73 -20.34
N ALA A 170 -19.55 -4.99 -21.59
CA ALA A 170 -18.44 -5.88 -21.91
C ALA A 170 -17.14 -5.37 -21.27
N TYR A 171 -16.27 -6.30 -20.85
CA TYR A 171 -14.92 -5.93 -20.39
C TYR A 171 -14.10 -5.40 -21.58
N THR A 172 -14.04 -4.09 -21.75
CA THR A 172 -13.03 -3.45 -22.59
C THR A 172 -11.73 -3.30 -21.79
N GLU A 173 -10.58 -3.30 -22.47
CA GLU A 173 -9.31 -2.99 -21.82
C GLU A 173 -9.32 -1.59 -21.19
N GLY A 174 -9.98 -0.62 -21.85
CA GLY A 174 -10.16 0.74 -21.34
C GLY A 174 -10.92 0.79 -20.01
N ALA A 175 -12.06 0.10 -19.90
CA ALA A 175 -12.85 0.10 -18.66
C ALA A 175 -12.11 -0.60 -17.51
N ARG A 176 -11.40 -1.70 -17.80
CA ARG A 176 -10.55 -2.37 -16.80
C ARG A 176 -9.43 -1.45 -16.32
N GLY A 177 -8.68 -0.83 -17.24
CA GLY A 177 -7.59 0.07 -16.89
C GLY A 177 -8.05 1.29 -16.08
N ALA A 178 -9.19 1.87 -16.43
CA ALA A 178 -9.77 2.98 -15.68
C ALA A 178 -10.17 2.59 -14.25
N ALA A 179 -10.80 1.42 -14.07
CA ALA A 179 -11.17 0.92 -12.75
C ALA A 179 -9.93 0.66 -11.87
N GLU A 180 -8.90 0.02 -12.44
CA GLU A 180 -7.65 -0.26 -11.72
C GLU A 180 -6.88 1.01 -11.32
N GLU A 181 -6.85 2.02 -12.19
CA GLU A 181 -6.22 3.30 -11.89
C GLU A 181 -6.97 4.07 -10.80
N GLN A 182 -8.30 4.00 -10.79
CA GLN A 182 -9.10 4.60 -9.73
C GLN A 182 -8.91 3.88 -8.39
N GLU A 183 -8.98 2.53 -8.38
CA GLU A 183 -8.71 1.72 -7.18
C GLU A 183 -7.34 2.09 -6.61
N LYS A 184 -6.31 2.14 -7.45
CA LYS A 184 -4.95 2.53 -7.05
C LYS A 184 -4.93 3.91 -6.40
N ARG A 185 -5.54 4.93 -7.01
CA ARG A 185 -5.54 6.30 -6.48
C ARG A 185 -6.25 6.41 -5.14
N ALA A 186 -7.42 5.78 -5.02
CA ALA A 186 -8.18 5.77 -3.78
C ALA A 186 -7.38 5.13 -2.64
N VAL A 187 -6.81 3.94 -2.91
CA VAL A 187 -5.98 3.21 -1.93
C VAL A 187 -4.71 4.00 -1.59
N ALA A 188 -4.04 4.61 -2.56
CA ALA A 188 -2.86 5.42 -2.27
C ALA A 188 -3.21 6.65 -1.41
N ALA A 189 -4.34 7.31 -1.67
CA ALA A 189 -4.82 8.44 -0.89
C ALA A 189 -5.14 8.05 0.56
N SER A 190 -5.69 6.85 0.79
CA SER A 190 -6.02 6.38 2.14
C SER A 190 -4.78 6.07 3.00
N ILE A 191 -3.64 5.85 2.36
CA ILE A 191 -2.35 5.60 3.03
C ILE A 191 -1.63 6.91 3.40
N LEU A 192 -1.94 8.04 2.75
CA LEU A 192 -1.26 9.32 3.00
C LEU A 192 -1.31 9.78 4.46
N PRO A 193 -2.46 9.75 5.18
CA PRO A 193 -2.51 10.17 6.58
C PRO A 193 -1.59 9.37 7.52
N LEU A 194 -1.23 8.14 7.14
CA LEU A 194 -0.35 7.28 7.93
C LEU A 194 1.13 7.70 7.79
N PHE A 195 1.57 8.15 6.61
CA PHE A 195 2.98 8.49 6.35
C PHE A 195 3.29 9.98 6.28
N PHE A 196 2.29 10.83 6.04
CA PHE A 196 2.45 12.29 5.91
C PHE A 196 1.47 13.06 6.81
N PRO A 197 1.38 12.77 8.12
CA PRO A 197 0.54 13.55 9.03
C PRO A 197 1.15 14.93 9.33
N GLU A 198 0.29 15.93 9.53
CA GLU A 198 0.67 17.25 10.06
C GLU A 198 0.42 17.34 11.57
N SER A 199 -0.41 16.45 12.12
CA SER A 199 -0.64 16.33 13.55
C SER A 199 -0.81 14.89 14.02
N ILE A 200 -0.21 14.57 15.16
CA ILE A 200 -0.16 13.21 15.72
C ILE A 200 -0.66 13.20 17.15
N ALA A 201 -1.62 12.35 17.48
CA ALA A 201 -1.95 12.00 18.86
C ALA A 201 -1.23 10.71 19.29
N VAL A 202 -0.68 10.69 20.51
CA VAL A 202 -0.11 9.48 21.12
C VAL A 202 -0.97 9.07 22.31
N VAL A 203 -1.88 8.14 22.08
CA VAL A 203 -2.82 7.63 23.08
C VAL A 203 -2.18 6.52 23.88
N GLY A 204 -2.05 6.74 25.19
CA GLY A 204 -1.18 5.92 26.05
C GLY A 204 0.21 6.52 26.22
N ALA A 205 0.43 7.78 25.81
CA ALA A 205 1.62 8.54 26.20
C ALA A 205 1.79 8.51 27.72
N SER A 206 3.04 8.38 28.20
CA SER A 206 3.30 8.17 29.62
C SER A 206 4.56 8.90 30.07
N THR A 207 4.58 9.30 31.35
CA THR A 207 5.77 9.80 32.03
C THR A 207 6.67 8.68 32.55
N ARG A 208 6.21 7.42 32.51
CA ARG A 208 6.97 6.26 33.00
C ARG A 208 8.09 5.91 32.01
N PRO A 209 9.37 6.04 32.42
CA PRO A 209 10.49 5.69 31.55
C PRO A 209 10.41 4.23 31.10
N GLY A 210 10.77 3.98 29.84
CA GLY A 210 10.79 2.63 29.24
C GLY A 210 9.42 2.06 28.87
N SER A 211 8.32 2.76 29.13
CA SER A 211 7.03 2.37 28.55
C SER A 211 6.97 2.72 27.06
N ILE A 212 6.25 1.93 26.27
CA ILE A 212 6.16 2.11 24.81
C ILE A 212 5.67 3.52 24.45
N GLY A 213 4.61 4.00 25.10
CA GLY A 213 4.09 5.35 24.86
C GLY A 213 5.06 6.48 25.26
N ASN A 214 5.95 6.24 26.24
CA ASN A 214 7.02 7.19 26.59
C ASN A 214 8.13 7.21 25.53
N THR A 215 8.55 6.04 25.05
CA THR A 215 9.57 5.89 23.99
C THR A 215 9.08 6.47 22.67
N LEU A 216 7.84 6.19 22.28
CA LEU A 216 7.25 6.70 21.05
C LEU A 216 7.19 8.24 21.04
N MET A 217 6.77 8.85 22.17
CA MET A 217 6.82 10.30 22.32
C MET A 217 8.25 10.84 22.19
N ALA A 218 9.25 10.18 22.79
CA ALA A 218 10.64 10.61 22.68
C ALA A 218 11.15 10.55 21.23
N ASN A 219 10.84 9.47 20.52
CA ASN A 219 11.24 9.24 19.13
C ASN A 219 10.62 10.25 18.16
N LEU A 220 9.34 10.58 18.31
CA LEU A 220 8.69 11.61 17.50
C LEU A 220 9.33 12.99 17.71
N MET A 221 9.80 13.28 18.92
CA MET A 221 10.41 14.56 19.27
C MET A 221 11.90 14.65 18.89
N SER A 222 12.63 13.53 18.83
CA SER A 222 14.08 13.52 18.57
C SER A 222 14.43 13.64 17.09
N GLU A 223 13.61 13.08 16.21
CA GLU A 223 13.92 12.95 14.77
C GLU A 223 13.37 14.09 13.90
N GLY A 224 13.00 15.23 14.50
CA GLY A 224 12.67 16.45 13.76
C GLY A 224 11.29 16.45 13.08
N PHE A 225 10.31 15.72 13.62
CA PHE A 225 8.92 15.80 13.14
C PHE A 225 8.45 17.25 13.15
N ARG A 226 7.88 17.68 12.02
CA ARG A 226 7.57 19.10 11.79
C ARG A 226 6.14 19.48 12.18
N GLY A 227 5.28 18.49 12.41
CA GLY A 227 3.90 18.66 12.81
C GLY A 227 3.70 18.77 14.33
N ALA A 228 2.44 18.90 14.75
CA ALA A 228 2.07 18.93 16.16
C ALA A 228 2.00 17.52 16.75
N VAL A 229 2.49 17.32 17.98
CA VAL A 229 2.39 16.04 18.71
C VAL A 229 1.59 16.25 19.99
N TYR A 230 0.53 15.49 20.17
CA TYR A 230 -0.40 15.57 21.30
C TYR A 230 -0.35 14.30 22.15
N PRO A 231 0.26 14.33 23.35
CA PRO A 231 0.19 13.21 24.28
C PRO A 231 -1.22 13.10 24.86
N VAL A 232 -1.80 11.90 24.81
CA VAL A 232 -3.10 11.61 25.42
C VAL A 232 -2.92 10.64 26.58
N ASN A 233 -3.26 11.12 27.79
CA ASN A 233 -3.17 10.39 29.03
C ASN A 233 -4.25 10.90 30.02
N PRO A 234 -5.06 10.01 30.64
CA PRO A 234 -6.14 10.43 31.54
C PRO A 234 -5.71 11.20 32.80
N THR A 235 -4.45 11.06 33.23
CA THR A 235 -3.97 11.56 34.53
C THR A 235 -2.77 12.50 34.43
N ALA A 236 -1.85 12.25 33.50
CA ALA A 236 -0.68 13.09 33.30
C ALA A 236 -1.10 14.41 32.64
N LYS A 237 -0.70 15.55 33.22
CA LYS A 237 -0.94 16.88 32.64
C LYS A 237 0.10 17.28 31.60
N VAL A 238 1.30 16.68 31.69
CA VAL A 238 2.46 16.97 30.83
C VAL A 238 3.23 15.67 30.59
N VAL A 239 3.64 15.42 29.35
CA VAL A 239 4.53 14.32 28.95
C VAL A 239 5.61 14.91 28.03
N HIS A 240 6.89 14.67 28.32
CA HIS A 240 8.03 15.24 27.56
C HIS A 240 7.93 16.76 27.34
N SER A 241 7.52 17.49 28.38
CA SER A 241 7.31 18.96 28.35
C SER A 241 6.19 19.43 27.41
N VAL A 242 5.40 18.52 26.85
CA VAL A 242 4.22 18.82 26.04
C VAL A 242 2.95 18.63 26.88
N ARG A 243 1.98 19.54 26.72
CA ARG A 243 0.68 19.45 27.39
C ARG A 243 -0.04 18.16 26.98
N ALA A 244 -0.46 17.38 27.96
CA ALA A 244 -1.22 16.17 27.73
C ALA A 244 -2.73 16.40 27.91
N TYR A 245 -3.51 15.64 27.14
CA TYR A 245 -4.96 15.71 27.11
C TYR A 245 -5.58 14.40 27.66
N PRO A 246 -6.69 14.45 28.40
CA PRO A 246 -7.33 13.24 28.92
C PRO A 246 -7.85 12.30 27.84
N SER A 247 -8.44 12.86 26.77
CA SER A 247 -8.96 12.16 25.59
C SER A 247 -8.48 12.82 24.29
N VAL A 248 -8.53 12.06 23.19
CA VAL A 248 -8.30 12.57 21.83
C VAL A 248 -9.30 13.68 21.48
N THR A 249 -10.54 13.60 21.96
CA THR A 249 -11.56 14.62 21.68
C THR A 249 -11.33 15.94 22.44
N ASP A 250 -10.47 15.95 23.47
CA ASP A 250 -10.11 17.16 24.22
C ASP A 250 -9.03 18.00 23.53
N ILE A 251 -8.38 17.45 22.49
CA ILE A 251 -7.37 18.17 21.71
C ILE A 251 -8.09 19.30 20.96
N PRO A 252 -7.66 20.56 21.07
CA PRO A 252 -8.35 21.69 20.43
C PRO A 252 -8.24 21.68 18.90
N ASP A 253 -7.07 21.27 18.38
CA ASP A 253 -6.75 21.26 16.96
C ASP A 253 -7.09 19.91 16.31
N ASP A 254 -7.05 19.85 14.98
CA ASP A 254 -7.28 18.63 14.22
C ASP A 254 -6.14 17.61 14.42
N VAL A 255 -6.47 16.32 14.31
CA VAL A 255 -5.53 15.20 14.49
C VAL A 255 -5.57 14.34 13.23
N ASP A 256 -4.48 14.28 12.46
CA ASP A 256 -4.41 13.43 11.26
C ASP A 256 -4.20 11.95 11.60
N LEU A 257 -3.30 11.67 12.54
CA LEU A 257 -2.82 10.33 12.89
C LEU A 257 -2.87 10.08 14.40
N ALA A 258 -3.34 8.92 14.83
CA ALA A 258 -3.27 8.51 16.23
C ALA A 258 -2.49 7.19 16.42
N PHE A 259 -1.45 7.21 17.26
CA PHE A 259 -0.81 6.00 17.76
C PHE A 259 -1.51 5.52 19.04
N ILE A 260 -1.98 4.27 19.05
CA ILE A 260 -2.77 3.70 20.13
C ILE A 260 -1.96 2.63 20.88
N VAL A 261 -1.54 2.99 22.09
CA VAL A 261 -0.63 2.23 22.97
C VAL A 261 -1.26 2.03 24.35
N VAL A 262 -2.46 1.48 24.37
CA VAL A 262 -3.25 1.22 25.59
C VAL A 262 -3.58 -0.27 25.71
N PRO A 263 -3.88 -0.81 26.90
CA PRO A 263 -4.37 -2.19 27.01
C PRO A 263 -5.53 -2.47 26.05
N SER A 264 -5.56 -3.66 25.41
CA SER A 264 -6.53 -4.03 24.36
C SER A 264 -7.98 -3.70 24.69
N ARG A 265 -8.41 -3.93 25.94
CA ARG A 265 -9.76 -3.62 26.43
C ARG A 265 -10.19 -2.16 26.30
N PHE A 266 -9.26 -1.21 26.12
CA PHE A 266 -9.55 0.22 25.96
C PHE A 266 -9.39 0.69 24.51
N VAL A 267 -8.89 -0.17 23.61
CA VAL A 267 -8.62 0.22 22.22
C VAL A 267 -9.92 0.62 21.51
N MET A 268 -11.02 -0.11 21.73
CA MET A 268 -12.30 0.19 21.09
C MET A 268 -12.81 1.60 21.45
N ASP A 269 -12.80 1.95 22.75
CA ASP A 269 -13.21 3.28 23.20
C ASP A 269 -12.39 4.40 22.54
N VAL A 270 -11.07 4.19 22.44
CA VAL A 270 -10.15 5.14 21.80
C VAL A 270 -10.42 5.25 20.30
N VAL A 271 -10.74 4.14 19.63
CA VAL A 271 -11.09 4.15 18.19
C VAL A 271 -12.35 4.98 17.95
N HIS A 272 -13.39 4.84 18.78
CA HIS A 272 -14.57 5.70 18.71
C HIS A 272 -14.26 7.18 19.01
N GLU A 273 -13.35 7.47 19.95
CA GLU A 273 -12.88 8.84 20.18
C GLU A 273 -12.15 9.42 18.97
N CYS A 274 -11.23 8.66 18.35
CA CYS A 274 -10.54 9.03 17.12
C CYS A 274 -11.52 9.29 15.98
N GLY A 275 -12.51 8.40 15.79
CA GLY A 275 -13.55 8.54 14.79
C GLY A 275 -14.36 9.83 14.97
N ARG A 276 -14.83 10.11 16.20
CA ARG A 276 -15.53 11.36 16.52
C ARG A 276 -14.67 12.62 16.35
N LYS A 277 -13.36 12.50 16.54
CA LYS A 277 -12.40 13.60 16.31
C LYS A 277 -12.08 13.80 14.83
N GLY A 278 -12.48 12.89 13.95
CA GLY A 278 -12.18 12.95 12.51
C GLY A 278 -10.74 12.54 12.17
N VAL A 279 -10.11 11.73 13.02
CA VAL A 279 -8.77 11.17 12.73
C VAL A 279 -8.85 10.30 11.49
N ARG A 280 -7.91 10.42 10.55
CA ARG A 280 -7.95 9.65 9.29
C ARG A 280 -7.10 8.38 9.32
N GLY A 281 -5.98 8.42 10.04
CA GLY A 281 -5.08 7.27 10.21
C GLY A 281 -4.94 6.87 11.67
N ILE A 282 -4.94 5.58 11.95
CA ILE A 282 -4.59 5.05 13.28
C ILE A 282 -3.53 3.97 13.19
N VAL A 283 -2.69 3.88 14.20
CA VAL A 283 -1.64 2.86 14.35
C VAL A 283 -1.85 2.17 15.68
N VAL A 284 -2.39 0.95 15.65
CA VAL A 284 -2.67 0.18 16.85
C VAL A 284 -1.44 -0.68 17.17
N ILE A 285 -0.62 -0.17 18.08
CA ILE A 285 0.58 -0.87 18.57
C ILE A 285 0.18 -2.02 19.51
N SER A 286 -0.94 -1.85 20.19
CA SER A 286 -1.44 -2.74 21.24
C SER A 286 -1.70 -4.15 20.70
N ALA A 287 -1.22 -5.16 21.43
CA ALA A 287 -1.51 -6.57 21.19
C ALA A 287 -2.76 -7.03 21.96
N GLY A 288 -3.18 -8.28 21.76
CA GLY A 288 -4.30 -8.94 22.42
C GLY A 288 -5.48 -9.27 21.49
N PHE A 289 -5.24 -9.42 20.19
CA PHE A 289 -6.25 -9.57 19.14
C PHE A 289 -6.13 -10.93 18.43
N GLY A 290 -6.19 -10.99 17.10
CA GLY A 290 -6.18 -12.25 16.34
C GLY A 290 -4.96 -13.12 16.59
N GLU A 291 -3.81 -12.55 16.99
CA GLU A 291 -2.59 -13.31 17.26
C GLU A 291 -2.69 -14.24 18.47
N ILE A 292 -3.65 -13.98 19.37
CA ILE A 292 -3.96 -14.85 20.51
C ILE A 292 -5.31 -15.58 20.37
N GLY A 293 -5.92 -15.53 19.18
CA GLY A 293 -7.21 -16.15 18.86
C GLY A 293 -8.45 -15.31 19.19
N ASN A 294 -8.30 -14.00 19.42
CA ASN A 294 -9.43 -13.08 19.58
C ASN A 294 -9.86 -12.49 18.22
N ASP A 295 -10.18 -13.36 17.27
CA ASP A 295 -10.53 -12.97 15.89
C ASP A 295 -11.81 -12.11 15.83
N ASP A 296 -12.78 -12.37 16.71
CA ASP A 296 -14.02 -11.58 16.80
C ASP A 296 -13.72 -10.13 17.21
N LEU A 297 -12.88 -9.94 18.23
CA LEU A 297 -12.48 -8.60 18.70
C LEU A 297 -11.67 -7.83 17.63
N GLU A 298 -10.84 -8.52 16.86
CA GLU A 298 -10.11 -7.91 15.74
C GLU A 298 -11.06 -7.50 14.60
N SER A 299 -12.08 -8.31 14.33
CA SER A 299 -13.12 -8.01 13.33
C SER A 299 -13.98 -6.83 13.76
N GLU A 300 -14.45 -6.80 15.01
CA GLU A 300 -15.17 -5.66 15.59
C GLU A 300 -14.32 -4.38 15.53
N LEU A 301 -13.02 -4.48 15.81
CA LEU A 301 -12.09 -3.34 15.71
C LEU A 301 -12.03 -2.83 14.27
N LEU A 302 -11.88 -3.72 13.29
CA LEU A 302 -11.84 -3.36 11.89
C LEU A 302 -13.13 -2.68 11.42
N GLU A 303 -14.28 -3.23 11.81
CA GLU A 303 -15.60 -2.66 11.50
C GLU A 303 -15.74 -1.24 12.06
N ALA A 304 -15.36 -1.03 13.33
CA ALA A 304 -15.40 0.29 13.96
C ALA A 304 -14.43 1.29 13.30
N VAL A 305 -13.25 0.86 12.87
CA VAL A 305 -12.30 1.71 12.15
C VAL A 305 -12.90 2.17 10.82
N ARG A 306 -13.50 1.25 10.07
CA ARG A 306 -14.04 1.53 8.73
C ARG A 306 -15.33 2.31 8.75
N SER A 307 -16.16 2.18 9.78
CA SER A 307 -17.42 2.94 9.89
C SER A 307 -17.18 4.46 9.98
N TYR A 308 -16.04 4.88 10.56
CA TYR A 308 -15.59 6.28 10.59
C TYR A 308 -14.71 6.69 9.41
N GLY A 309 -14.55 5.84 8.39
CA GLY A 309 -13.72 6.16 7.24
C GLY A 309 -12.20 6.09 7.48
N MET A 310 -11.76 5.61 8.65
CA MET A 310 -10.34 5.58 9.04
C MET A 310 -9.58 4.43 8.38
N ARG A 311 -8.25 4.56 8.33
CA ARG A 311 -7.33 3.45 8.00
C ARG A 311 -6.46 3.06 9.17
N MET A 312 -6.19 1.76 9.31
CA MET A 312 -5.44 1.20 10.43
C MET A 312 -4.19 0.42 10.00
N VAL A 313 -3.05 0.73 10.63
CA VAL A 313 -1.89 -0.17 10.69
C VAL A 313 -1.93 -0.95 12.00
N GLY A 314 -1.75 -2.27 11.92
CA GLY A 314 -1.85 -3.20 13.05
C GLY A 314 -3.14 -4.03 13.04
N PRO A 315 -3.66 -4.45 14.22
CA PRO A 315 -3.08 -4.25 15.55
C PRO A 315 -1.76 -5.02 15.75
N ASN A 316 -1.21 -5.00 16.97
CA ASN A 316 0.00 -5.74 17.33
C ASN A 316 1.19 -5.43 16.39
N CYS A 317 1.49 -4.14 16.24
CA CYS A 317 2.56 -3.68 15.36
C CYS A 317 3.63 -2.88 16.10
N MET A 318 4.78 -2.67 15.45
CA MET A 318 5.82 -1.78 15.98
C MET A 318 5.55 -0.29 15.70
N GLY A 319 4.66 0.01 14.77
CA GLY A 319 4.43 1.34 14.22
C GLY A 319 5.11 1.54 12.86
N LEU A 320 5.34 2.81 12.51
CA LEU A 320 5.82 3.22 11.19
C LEU A 320 6.73 4.45 11.26
N LEU A 321 7.48 4.71 10.21
CA LEU A 321 8.31 5.91 10.06
C LEU A 321 8.36 6.40 8.61
N ASN A 322 8.68 7.67 8.47
CA ASN A 322 8.94 8.33 7.19
C ASN A 322 10.17 9.23 7.35
N THR A 323 11.21 9.00 6.55
CA THR A 323 12.49 9.74 6.62
C THR A 323 12.53 10.96 5.70
N ALA A 324 11.47 11.21 4.94
CA ALA A 324 11.34 12.41 4.10
C ALA A 324 11.57 13.66 4.93
N SER A 325 12.45 14.56 4.49
CA SER A 325 12.73 15.82 5.18
C SER A 325 11.52 16.76 5.33
N SER A 326 10.48 16.56 4.51
CA SER A 326 9.20 17.26 4.63
C SER A 326 8.40 16.83 5.86
N THR A 327 8.56 15.59 6.33
CA THR A 327 7.76 14.98 7.40
C THR A 327 8.62 14.63 8.61
N SER A 328 9.69 13.86 8.40
CA SER A 328 10.67 13.39 9.40
C SER A 328 10.01 12.78 10.64
N MET A 329 9.33 11.65 10.47
CA MET A 329 8.51 11.03 11.51
C MET A 329 9.12 9.70 11.95
N ASN A 330 9.40 9.55 13.24
CA ASN A 330 9.69 8.27 13.88
C ASN A 330 8.54 7.83 14.79
N GLY A 331 7.50 7.24 14.19
CA GLY A 331 6.34 6.69 14.88
C GLY A 331 6.54 5.24 15.34
N THR A 332 7.75 4.88 15.76
CA THR A 332 8.07 3.54 16.28
C THR A 332 8.59 3.63 17.70
N PHE A 333 8.70 2.49 18.39
CA PHE A 333 9.43 2.37 19.66
C PHE A 333 10.81 1.70 19.49
N ALA A 334 11.36 1.69 18.28
CA ALA A 334 12.73 1.22 18.05
C ALA A 334 13.74 2.21 18.65
N PRO A 335 14.90 1.73 19.16
CA PRO A 335 15.93 2.59 19.74
C PRO A 335 16.81 3.29 18.68
N VAL A 336 16.52 3.07 17.40
CA VAL A 336 17.33 3.52 16.27
C VAL A 336 16.44 4.14 15.19
N TYR A 337 16.96 5.16 14.54
CA TYR A 337 16.39 5.75 13.33
C TYR A 337 17.31 5.45 12.14
N PRO A 338 16.80 4.89 11.03
CA PRO A 338 17.62 4.57 9.87
C PRO A 338 18.03 5.85 9.11
N PRO A 339 19.12 5.82 8.33
CA PRO A 339 19.41 6.91 7.41
C PRO A 339 18.29 7.05 6.37
N ALA A 340 18.06 8.28 5.91
CA ALA A 340 17.14 8.54 4.82
C ALA A 340 17.66 7.96 3.49
N GLY A 341 16.77 7.48 2.64
CA GLY A 341 17.08 7.04 1.29
C GLY A 341 15.83 6.68 0.50
N ASN A 342 15.95 5.72 -0.41
CA ASN A 342 14.94 5.39 -1.42
C ASN A 342 14.36 3.98 -1.29
N ILE A 343 14.62 3.29 -0.17
CA ILE A 343 14.11 1.94 0.09
C ILE A 343 12.86 2.03 0.98
N ALA A 344 11.72 1.58 0.47
CA ALA A 344 10.54 1.36 1.30
C ALA A 344 10.50 -0.07 1.83
N MET A 345 10.09 -0.25 3.09
CA MET A 345 10.08 -1.56 3.71
C MET A 345 8.83 -1.84 4.54
N SER A 346 8.24 -3.03 4.35
CA SER A 346 7.18 -3.54 5.20
C SER A 346 7.61 -4.81 5.93
N SER A 347 7.36 -4.87 7.23
CA SER A 347 7.58 -6.06 8.05
C SER A 347 6.30 -6.49 8.75
N GLN A 348 5.91 -7.76 8.58
CA GLN A 348 4.81 -8.32 9.37
C GLN A 348 5.23 -8.59 10.83
N SER A 349 6.52 -8.84 11.09
CA SER A 349 7.04 -9.04 12.45
C SER A 349 7.55 -7.74 13.06
N GLY A 350 6.99 -7.36 14.23
CA GLY A 350 7.40 -6.18 14.98
C GLY A 350 8.80 -6.32 15.59
N ALA A 351 9.07 -7.43 16.29
CA ALA A 351 10.38 -7.70 16.91
C ALA A 351 11.51 -7.73 15.87
N LEU A 352 11.25 -8.35 14.72
CA LEU A 352 12.21 -8.35 13.62
C LEU A 352 12.37 -6.96 12.99
N GLY A 353 11.31 -6.13 13.02
CA GLY A 353 11.35 -4.73 12.60
C GLY A 353 12.43 -3.92 13.32
N ILE A 354 12.63 -4.13 14.62
CA ILE A 354 13.71 -3.47 15.39
C ILE A 354 15.08 -3.85 14.82
N ALA A 355 15.32 -5.15 14.64
CA ALA A 355 16.59 -5.65 14.09
C ALA A 355 16.82 -5.17 12.64
N ILE A 356 15.75 -5.07 11.86
CA ILE A 356 15.75 -4.53 10.50
C ILE A 356 16.23 -3.07 10.48
N LEU A 357 15.69 -2.22 11.35
CA LEU A 357 16.08 -0.81 11.43
C LEU A 357 17.52 -0.64 11.94
N GLU A 358 17.94 -1.48 12.89
CA GLU A 358 19.32 -1.49 13.37
C GLU A 358 20.30 -1.91 12.26
N PHE A 359 19.97 -2.97 11.52
CA PHE A 359 20.77 -3.41 10.39
C PHE A 359 20.87 -2.33 9.31
N ALA A 360 19.75 -1.68 8.97
CA ALA A 360 19.74 -0.58 8.01
C ALA A 360 20.64 0.57 8.44
N ARG A 361 20.62 0.94 9.73
CA ARG A 361 21.50 1.98 10.27
C ARG A 361 22.97 1.57 10.23
N GLN A 362 23.31 0.35 10.65
CA GLN A 362 24.69 -0.15 10.68
C GLN A 362 25.31 -0.27 9.27
N ASN A 363 24.49 -0.61 8.27
CA ASN A 363 24.93 -0.81 6.89
C ASN A 363 24.67 0.39 5.98
N HIS A 364 24.30 1.55 6.56
CA HIS A 364 23.98 2.78 5.83
C HIS A 364 22.94 2.61 4.70
N LEU A 365 21.96 1.73 4.91
CA LEU A 365 20.88 1.49 3.97
C LEU A 365 19.79 2.55 4.16
N GLY A 366 19.70 3.45 3.21
CA GLY A 366 18.76 4.55 3.24
C GLY A 366 17.31 4.09 3.07
N ILE A 367 16.51 4.23 4.12
CA ILE A 367 15.08 3.91 4.13
C ILE A 367 14.30 5.17 3.77
N SER A 368 13.34 5.10 2.84
CA SER A 368 12.35 6.16 2.60
C SER A 368 11.24 6.08 3.65
N GLN A 369 10.64 4.89 3.76
CA GLN A 369 9.53 4.60 4.67
C GLN A 369 9.64 3.19 5.21
N PHE A 370 9.25 3.02 6.46
CA PHE A 370 9.15 1.69 7.07
C PHE A 370 7.81 1.55 7.79
N VAL A 371 7.19 0.37 7.67
CA VAL A 371 5.96 0.05 8.39
C VAL A 371 5.99 -1.38 8.91
N SER A 372 5.72 -1.52 10.21
CA SER A 372 5.36 -2.80 10.80
C SER A 372 3.85 -2.96 10.69
N VAL A 373 3.37 -3.95 9.93
CA VAL A 373 1.93 -4.14 9.69
C VAL A 373 1.25 -5.02 10.75
N GLY A 374 2.02 -5.76 11.56
CA GLY A 374 1.50 -6.61 12.62
C GLY A 374 0.50 -7.65 12.11
N ASN A 375 -0.66 -7.71 12.75
CA ASN A 375 -1.76 -8.61 12.38
C ASN A 375 -2.37 -8.26 11.01
N LYS A 376 -2.09 -7.07 10.46
CA LYS A 376 -2.49 -6.59 9.12
C LYS A 376 -4.00 -6.73 8.85
N ALA A 377 -4.81 -6.38 9.85
CA ALA A 377 -6.27 -6.49 9.78
C ALA A 377 -6.89 -5.52 8.74
N ASP A 378 -6.29 -4.34 8.56
CA ASP A 378 -6.73 -3.35 7.57
C ASP A 378 -5.70 -3.08 6.47
N VAL A 379 -4.63 -2.33 6.77
CA VAL A 379 -3.57 -2.02 5.79
C VAL A 379 -2.69 -3.25 5.57
N VAL A 380 -2.65 -3.71 4.31
CA VAL A 380 -1.88 -4.88 3.89
C VAL A 380 -0.83 -4.52 2.83
N GLY A 381 0.06 -5.47 2.52
CA GLY A 381 1.13 -5.26 1.52
C GLY A 381 0.65 -4.83 0.13
N SER A 382 -0.56 -5.22 -0.30
CA SER A 382 -1.14 -4.75 -1.57
C SER A 382 -1.48 -3.26 -1.56
N ASP A 383 -1.90 -2.72 -0.42
CA ASP A 383 -2.21 -1.29 -0.31
C ASP A 383 -0.92 -0.47 -0.33
N LEU A 384 0.11 -0.95 0.39
CA LEU A 384 1.45 -0.37 0.36
C LEU A 384 2.08 -0.40 -1.05
N LEU A 385 1.91 -1.50 -1.80
CA LEU A 385 2.34 -1.55 -3.20
C LEU A 385 1.63 -0.50 -4.07
N SER A 386 0.33 -0.28 -3.83
CA SER A 386 -0.45 0.69 -4.60
C SER A 386 -0.01 2.13 -4.31
N PHE A 387 0.34 2.40 -3.05
CA PHE A 387 0.90 3.67 -2.61
C PHE A 387 2.34 3.88 -3.14
N TRP A 388 3.24 2.93 -2.90
CA TRP A 388 4.65 3.03 -3.31
C TRP A 388 4.87 2.97 -4.81
N GLU A 389 3.89 2.52 -5.62
CA GLU A 389 4.02 2.50 -7.08
C GLU A 389 4.37 3.88 -7.65
N ASP A 390 3.70 4.93 -7.16
CA ASP A 390 3.82 6.29 -7.68
C ASP A 390 4.53 7.25 -6.70
N ASP A 391 4.97 6.76 -5.53
CA ASP A 391 5.76 7.55 -4.57
C ASP A 391 7.14 7.91 -5.15
N PRO A 392 7.47 9.19 -5.37
CA PRO A 392 8.74 9.59 -5.97
C PRO A 392 9.96 9.36 -5.05
N GLN A 393 9.75 9.11 -3.75
CA GLN A 393 10.84 8.88 -2.80
C GLN A 393 11.26 7.41 -2.72
N THR A 394 10.51 6.50 -3.32
CA THR A 394 10.74 5.06 -3.21
C THR A 394 11.14 4.48 -4.56
N ASP A 395 12.34 3.91 -4.65
CA ASP A 395 12.85 3.23 -5.83
C ASP A 395 12.82 1.70 -5.65
N VAL A 396 13.02 1.21 -4.43
CA VAL A 396 13.10 -0.22 -4.12
C VAL A 396 12.13 -0.57 -3.00
N ILE A 397 11.44 -1.70 -3.12
CA ILE A 397 10.46 -2.17 -2.13
C ILE A 397 10.93 -3.48 -1.52
N LEU A 398 11.03 -3.52 -0.19
CA LEU A 398 11.41 -4.71 0.57
C LEU A 398 10.24 -5.21 1.43
N PHE A 399 10.02 -6.51 1.42
CA PHE A 399 9.00 -7.15 2.25
C PHE A 399 9.58 -8.27 3.11
N TYR A 400 9.18 -8.28 4.39
CA TYR A 400 9.18 -9.48 5.22
C TYR A 400 7.75 -9.98 5.41
N LEU A 401 7.42 -11.14 4.82
CA LEU A 401 6.07 -11.69 4.73
C LEU A 401 5.93 -13.02 5.48
N GLU A 402 4.92 -13.11 6.34
CA GLU A 402 4.50 -14.38 6.95
C GLU A 402 3.28 -14.98 6.23
N SER A 403 2.42 -14.14 5.66
CA SER A 403 1.36 -14.55 4.71
C SER A 403 0.95 -13.41 3.77
N PHE A 404 0.27 -13.73 2.68
CA PHE A 404 -0.07 -12.76 1.63
C PHE A 404 -1.37 -11.98 1.85
N GLY A 405 -2.19 -12.35 2.84
CA GLY A 405 -3.57 -11.85 2.91
C GLY A 405 -4.35 -12.32 1.68
N THR A 406 -4.66 -11.42 0.75
CA THR A 406 -5.30 -11.72 -0.55
C THR A 406 -4.26 -11.97 -1.66
N PRO A 407 -3.88 -13.24 -1.96
CA PRO A 407 -2.72 -13.52 -2.82
C PRO A 407 -2.94 -13.05 -4.28
N ARG A 408 -4.18 -13.11 -4.77
CA ARG A 408 -4.53 -12.66 -6.14
C ARG A 408 -4.28 -11.16 -6.32
N ARG A 409 -4.73 -10.34 -5.36
CA ARG A 409 -4.56 -8.89 -5.40
C ARG A 409 -3.09 -8.52 -5.27
N PHE A 410 -2.37 -9.14 -4.33
CA PHE A 410 -0.93 -8.95 -4.17
C PHE A 410 -0.16 -9.28 -5.46
N THR A 411 -0.38 -10.46 -6.05
CA THR A 411 0.33 -10.90 -7.27
C THR A 411 0.08 -9.97 -8.45
N ARG A 412 -1.17 -9.55 -8.66
CA ARG A 412 -1.55 -8.61 -9.73
C ARG A 412 -0.81 -7.28 -9.58
N LEU A 413 -0.82 -6.72 -8.37
CA LEU A 413 -0.18 -5.43 -8.08
C LEU A 413 1.35 -5.55 -8.14
N ALA A 414 1.93 -6.58 -7.52
CA ALA A 414 3.37 -6.83 -7.56
C ALA A 414 3.87 -6.92 -9.00
N ARG A 415 3.16 -7.64 -9.89
CA ARG A 415 3.50 -7.71 -11.32
C ARG A 415 3.47 -6.35 -12.03
N ARG A 416 2.55 -5.47 -11.65
CA ARG A 416 2.44 -4.12 -12.22
C ARG A 416 3.57 -3.24 -11.70
N VAL A 417 3.81 -3.24 -10.39
CA VAL A 417 4.81 -2.41 -9.71
C VAL A 417 6.24 -2.85 -10.05
N ALA A 418 6.53 -4.15 -10.09
CA ALA A 418 7.84 -4.72 -10.41
C ALA A 418 8.38 -4.32 -11.79
N ARG A 419 7.52 -3.85 -12.70
CA ARG A 419 7.93 -3.29 -14.01
C ARG A 419 8.56 -1.91 -13.90
N LYS A 420 8.28 -1.18 -12.83
CA LYS A 420 8.77 0.17 -12.57
C LYS A 420 9.80 0.18 -11.44
N LYS A 421 9.53 -0.56 -10.36
CA LYS A 421 10.28 -0.54 -9.10
C LYS A 421 10.53 -1.97 -8.63
N PRO A 422 11.78 -2.41 -8.43
CA PRO A 422 12.06 -3.77 -8.00
C PRO A 422 11.48 -4.06 -6.62
N ILE A 423 10.96 -5.28 -6.47
CA ILE A 423 10.38 -5.78 -5.22
C ILE A 423 11.20 -6.98 -4.77
N VAL A 424 11.68 -6.97 -3.52
CA VAL A 424 12.42 -8.07 -2.91
C VAL A 424 11.66 -8.55 -1.68
N ALA A 425 11.53 -9.87 -1.51
CA ALA A 425 10.76 -10.43 -0.40
C ALA A 425 11.46 -11.59 0.29
N VAL A 426 11.47 -11.54 1.62
CA VAL A 426 11.69 -12.71 2.48
C VAL A 426 10.34 -13.28 2.88
N LYS A 427 10.12 -14.56 2.58
CA LYS A 427 8.94 -15.30 3.01
C LYS A 427 9.32 -16.27 4.13
N SER A 428 8.80 -16.04 5.33
CA SER A 428 8.99 -16.94 6.48
C SER A 428 8.15 -18.23 6.35
N SER A 429 8.33 -19.18 7.27
CA SER A 429 7.60 -20.46 7.31
C SER A 429 7.82 -21.37 6.10
N ARG A 430 9.04 -21.37 5.56
CA ARG A 430 9.42 -22.21 4.40
C ARG A 430 9.40 -23.71 4.69
N THR A 431 9.79 -24.08 5.91
CA THR A 431 9.98 -25.49 6.28
C THR A 431 8.83 -25.98 7.15
N LYS A 432 8.67 -27.31 7.22
CA LYS A 432 7.71 -27.95 8.14
C LYS A 432 7.91 -27.47 9.59
N SER A 433 9.16 -27.26 10.01
CA SER A 433 9.49 -26.79 11.36
C SER A 433 9.21 -25.30 11.55
N GLY A 434 9.57 -24.44 10.58
CA GLY A 434 9.29 -23.00 10.64
C GLY A 434 7.80 -22.69 10.58
N SER A 435 7.04 -23.46 9.81
CA SER A 435 5.58 -23.34 9.77
C SER A 435 4.93 -23.76 11.08
N ARG A 436 5.35 -24.88 11.69
CA ARG A 436 4.85 -25.28 13.02
C ARG A 436 5.14 -24.22 14.09
N ALA A 437 6.27 -23.53 14.00
CA ALA A 437 6.62 -22.44 14.90
C ALA A 437 5.78 -21.17 14.66
N ALA A 438 5.24 -20.99 13.45
CA ALA A 438 4.41 -19.84 13.07
C ALA A 438 2.89 -20.13 13.07
N SER A 439 2.45 -21.40 13.01
CA SER A 439 1.05 -21.83 13.00
C SER A 439 0.89 -23.37 13.14
N SER A 440 -0.08 -23.79 13.95
CA SER A 440 -0.32 -25.18 14.41
C SER A 440 -1.00 -26.13 13.39
N HIS A 441 -0.89 -25.90 12.07
CA HIS A 441 -1.54 -26.76 11.07
C HIS A 441 -0.54 -27.57 10.25
N THR A 442 -0.45 -28.87 10.59
CA THR A 442 0.40 -29.88 9.93
C THR A 442 -0.24 -30.43 8.65
N GLY A 443 0.47 -30.37 7.51
CA GLY A 443 0.24 -31.30 6.40
C GLY A 443 0.53 -30.78 4.98
N ALA A 444 0.18 -29.53 4.66
CA ALA A 444 0.13 -29.05 3.26
C ALA A 444 1.37 -28.25 2.78
N LEU A 445 2.42 -28.15 3.58
CA LEU A 445 3.41 -27.07 3.48
C LEU A 445 4.37 -27.12 2.29
N ALA A 446 4.70 -28.31 1.77
CA ALA A 446 5.64 -28.43 0.65
C ALA A 446 5.04 -27.96 -0.68
N SER A 447 3.75 -28.22 -0.92
CA SER A 447 3.05 -27.73 -2.12
C SER A 447 2.76 -26.22 -2.06
N LEU A 448 2.65 -25.67 -0.85
CA LEU A 448 2.51 -24.23 -0.62
C LEU A 448 3.79 -23.46 -0.97
N ASP A 449 4.99 -23.94 -0.59
CA ASP A 449 6.24 -23.18 -0.83
C ASP A 449 6.58 -23.08 -2.33
N THR A 450 6.43 -24.17 -3.10
CA THR A 450 6.61 -24.16 -4.56
C THR A 450 5.59 -23.26 -5.26
N ALA A 451 4.35 -23.22 -4.77
CA ALA A 451 3.35 -22.30 -5.28
C ALA A 451 3.72 -20.84 -5.00
N VAL A 452 4.34 -20.54 -3.86
CA VAL A 452 4.85 -19.21 -3.54
C VAL A 452 6.04 -18.83 -4.44
N ASP A 453 6.97 -19.75 -4.69
CA ASP A 453 8.09 -19.50 -5.62
C ASP A 453 7.58 -19.15 -7.01
N ALA A 454 6.67 -19.97 -7.56
CA ALA A 454 6.07 -19.71 -8.87
C ALA A 454 5.27 -18.40 -8.91
N LEU A 455 4.58 -18.05 -7.81
CA LEU A 455 3.84 -16.79 -7.69
C LEU A 455 4.79 -15.58 -7.71
N PHE A 456 5.87 -15.63 -6.95
CA PHE A 456 6.88 -14.56 -6.94
C PHE A 456 7.56 -14.42 -8.29
N GLU A 457 7.99 -15.52 -8.90
CA GLU A 457 8.60 -15.53 -10.23
C GLU A 457 7.65 -14.91 -11.28
N HIS A 458 6.38 -15.32 -11.30
CA HIS A 458 5.39 -14.79 -12.25
C HIS A 458 5.02 -13.32 -11.99
N SER A 459 5.22 -12.83 -10.76
CA SER A 459 4.96 -11.44 -10.38
C SER A 459 6.19 -10.54 -10.46
N GLY A 460 7.38 -11.08 -10.78
CA GLY A 460 8.62 -10.31 -10.83
C GLY A 460 9.16 -9.91 -9.45
N VAL A 461 8.74 -10.59 -8.38
CA VAL A 461 9.28 -10.40 -7.02
C VAL A 461 10.55 -11.22 -6.87
N ILE A 462 11.64 -10.59 -6.46
CA ILE A 462 12.91 -11.23 -6.15
C ILE A 462 12.79 -11.88 -4.77
N ARG A 463 12.58 -13.19 -4.72
CA ARG A 463 12.55 -13.92 -3.45
C ARG A 463 13.97 -14.15 -2.94
N VAL A 464 14.17 -13.92 -1.64
CA VAL A 464 15.42 -14.22 -0.92
C VAL A 464 15.14 -14.96 0.38
N ASP A 465 16.15 -15.63 0.92
CA ASP A 465 15.98 -16.56 2.05
C ASP A 465 16.25 -15.95 3.43
N THR A 466 17.08 -14.91 3.48
CA THR A 466 17.50 -14.27 4.73
C THR A 466 17.38 -12.76 4.64
N LEU A 467 17.25 -12.10 5.80
CA LEU A 467 17.25 -10.63 5.85
C LEU A 467 18.56 -10.03 5.38
N GLU A 468 19.69 -10.66 5.70
CA GLU A 468 21.00 -10.21 5.23
C GLU A 468 21.06 -10.13 3.70
N VAL A 469 20.57 -11.17 3.01
CA VAL A 469 20.47 -11.18 1.55
C VAL A 469 19.43 -10.18 1.05
N LEU A 470 18.29 -10.02 1.74
CA LEU A 470 17.28 -9.00 1.41
C LEU A 470 17.88 -7.61 1.37
N PHE A 471 18.66 -7.26 2.39
CA PHE A 471 19.32 -5.97 2.48
C PHE A 471 20.46 -5.82 1.49
N GLY A 472 21.27 -6.87 1.27
CA GLY A 472 22.31 -6.86 0.25
C GLY A 472 21.76 -6.61 -1.15
N VAL A 473 20.70 -7.34 -1.53
CA VAL A 473 20.00 -7.16 -2.81
C VAL A 473 19.34 -5.78 -2.88
N GLY A 474 18.67 -5.34 -1.81
CA GLY A 474 18.07 -4.01 -1.73
C GLY A 474 19.10 -2.88 -1.93
N SER A 475 20.29 -3.02 -1.34
CA SER A 475 21.39 -2.06 -1.48
C SER A 475 21.86 -1.93 -2.93
N VAL A 476 22.06 -3.06 -3.62
CA VAL A 476 22.46 -3.07 -5.03
C VAL A 476 21.40 -2.39 -5.89
N LEU A 477 20.13 -2.77 -5.71
CA LEU A 477 19.02 -2.22 -6.49
C LEU A 477 18.77 -0.73 -6.25
N ALA A 478 19.07 -0.25 -5.05
CA ALA A 478 18.88 1.16 -4.67
C ALA A 478 19.95 2.10 -5.23
N HIS A 479 21.15 1.58 -5.52
CA HIS A 479 22.33 2.38 -5.86
C HIS A 479 22.96 2.04 -7.21
N GLN A 480 22.52 0.97 -7.89
CA GLN A 480 23.06 0.54 -9.18
C GLN A 480 21.97 0.45 -10.24
N PRO A 481 22.27 0.80 -11.51
CA PRO A 481 21.34 0.58 -12.61
C PRO A 481 21.15 -0.92 -12.88
N VAL A 482 20.02 -1.27 -13.48
CA VAL A 482 19.80 -2.63 -13.98
C VAL A 482 20.85 -2.95 -15.06
N PRO A 483 21.65 -4.02 -14.90
CA PRO A 483 22.66 -4.40 -15.88
C PRO A 483 22.03 -4.70 -17.25
N LYS A 484 22.71 -4.28 -18.32
CA LYS A 484 22.25 -4.53 -19.72
C LYS A 484 22.44 -5.97 -20.17
N GLY A 485 23.19 -6.76 -19.41
CA GLY A 485 23.53 -8.13 -19.74
C GLY A 485 24.13 -8.86 -18.54
N ARG A 486 24.79 -9.97 -18.82
CA ARG A 486 25.26 -10.94 -17.82
C ARG A 486 26.78 -11.00 -17.70
N ARG A 487 27.51 -10.12 -18.39
CA ARG A 487 28.97 -10.12 -18.44
C ARG A 487 29.53 -9.40 -17.23
N VAL A 488 30.34 -10.10 -16.43
CA VAL A 488 30.93 -9.58 -15.20
C VAL A 488 32.44 -9.50 -15.35
N GLY A 489 33.00 -8.34 -15.05
CA GLY A 489 34.41 -8.18 -14.81
C GLY A 489 34.69 -8.18 -13.31
N ILE A 490 35.66 -8.95 -12.84
CA ILE A 490 36.10 -8.92 -11.44
C ILE A 490 37.43 -8.16 -11.35
N LEU A 491 37.51 -7.21 -10.42
CA LEU A 491 38.73 -6.50 -10.06
C LEU A 491 39.07 -6.79 -8.59
N THR A 492 40.27 -7.28 -8.31
CA THR A 492 40.68 -7.68 -6.97
C THR A 492 42.13 -7.34 -6.66
N ASN A 493 42.48 -7.25 -5.37
CA ASN A 493 43.86 -7.31 -4.87
C ASN A 493 44.20 -8.66 -4.22
N ALA A 494 43.27 -9.62 -4.25
CA ALA A 494 43.42 -10.94 -3.66
C ALA A 494 42.73 -12.01 -4.51
N GLY A 495 43.49 -12.97 -5.02
CA GLY A 495 42.99 -14.04 -5.89
C GLY A 495 41.98 -14.98 -5.21
N GLY A 496 42.17 -15.35 -3.93
CA GLY A 496 41.27 -16.27 -3.23
C GLY A 496 39.79 -15.84 -3.22
N PRO A 497 39.47 -14.63 -2.72
CA PRO A 497 38.13 -14.06 -2.81
C PRO A 497 37.57 -13.94 -4.24
N ALA A 498 38.42 -13.63 -5.22
CA ALA A 498 37.98 -13.53 -6.62
C ALA A 498 37.60 -14.88 -7.23
N ILE A 499 38.26 -15.97 -6.85
CA ILE A 499 37.88 -17.33 -7.23
C ILE A 499 36.50 -17.68 -6.65
N LEU A 500 36.29 -17.43 -5.35
CA LEU A 500 34.98 -17.66 -4.71
C LEU A 500 33.87 -16.83 -5.36
N ALA A 501 34.17 -15.58 -5.72
CA ALA A 501 33.23 -14.72 -6.42
C ALA A 501 32.93 -15.24 -7.84
N ALA A 502 33.94 -15.66 -8.60
CA ALA A 502 33.77 -16.22 -9.93
C ALA A 502 32.86 -17.47 -9.90
N ASP A 503 33.13 -18.42 -9.01
CA ASP A 503 32.30 -19.63 -8.82
C ASP A 503 30.84 -19.27 -8.47
N ALA A 504 30.65 -18.30 -7.57
CA ALA A 504 29.33 -17.83 -7.18
C ALA A 504 28.57 -17.14 -8.33
N LEU A 505 29.25 -16.35 -9.16
CA LEU A 505 28.65 -15.66 -10.30
C LEU A 505 28.28 -16.65 -11.42
N GLU A 506 29.19 -17.56 -11.79
CA GLU A 506 28.94 -18.55 -12.85
C GLU A 506 27.86 -19.56 -12.46
N SER A 507 27.80 -19.99 -11.19
CA SER A 507 26.73 -20.88 -10.70
C SER A 507 25.33 -20.24 -10.74
N ARG A 508 25.25 -18.91 -10.84
CA ARG A 508 24.01 -18.14 -11.08
C ARG A 508 23.82 -17.74 -12.56
N GLY A 509 24.67 -18.28 -13.43
CA GLY A 509 24.65 -18.12 -14.88
C GLY A 509 25.14 -16.76 -15.37
N LEU A 510 25.87 -16.01 -14.55
CA LEU A 510 26.63 -14.85 -15.05
C LEU A 510 27.85 -15.34 -15.82
N VAL A 511 28.42 -14.49 -16.68
CA VAL A 511 29.52 -14.86 -17.57
C VAL A 511 30.70 -13.98 -17.27
N LEU A 512 31.90 -14.56 -17.11
CA LEU A 512 33.15 -13.82 -16.98
C LEU A 512 33.89 -13.85 -18.32
N PRO A 513 33.63 -12.92 -19.26
CA PRO A 513 34.30 -12.95 -20.55
C PRO A 513 35.80 -12.67 -20.37
N ALA A 514 36.61 -13.27 -21.25
CA ALA A 514 38.02 -12.91 -21.37
C ALA A 514 38.14 -11.47 -21.88
N LEU A 515 39.09 -10.72 -21.32
CA LEU A 515 39.45 -9.38 -21.77
C LEU A 515 40.07 -9.43 -23.15
N SER A 516 39.75 -8.46 -24.02
CA SER A 516 40.51 -8.30 -25.27
C SER A 516 41.96 -7.92 -24.97
N GLU A 517 42.87 -8.31 -25.88
CA GLU A 517 44.31 -7.98 -25.76
C GLU A 517 44.53 -6.47 -25.59
N ALA A 518 43.72 -5.65 -26.27
CA ALA A 518 43.82 -4.20 -26.21
C ALA A 518 43.46 -3.64 -24.81
N VAL A 519 42.39 -4.14 -24.18
CA VAL A 519 42.00 -3.72 -22.82
C VAL A 519 43.00 -4.27 -21.80
N SER A 520 43.37 -5.54 -21.92
CA SER A 520 44.35 -6.19 -21.05
C SER A 520 45.69 -5.45 -21.04
N ALA A 521 46.18 -5.00 -22.21
CA ALA A 521 47.41 -4.21 -22.32
C ALA A 521 47.31 -2.82 -21.65
N ARG A 522 46.15 -2.14 -21.75
CA ARG A 522 45.94 -0.84 -21.08
C ARG A 522 45.90 -0.98 -19.56
N ILE A 523 45.27 -2.05 -19.06
CA ILE A 523 45.28 -2.37 -17.62
C ILE A 523 46.72 -2.70 -17.17
N ALA A 524 47.45 -3.53 -17.92
CA ALA A 524 48.82 -3.92 -17.59
C ALA A 524 49.77 -2.72 -17.43
N ALA A 525 49.58 -1.65 -18.21
CA ALA A 525 50.41 -0.45 -18.12
C ALA A 525 50.31 0.28 -16.76
N ALA A 526 49.24 0.04 -15.99
CA ALA A 526 49.02 0.62 -14.67
C ALA A 526 49.35 -0.33 -13.51
N LEU A 527 49.71 -1.59 -13.81
CA LEU A 527 49.89 -2.65 -12.83
C LEU A 527 51.33 -3.20 -12.82
N PRO A 528 51.79 -3.78 -11.71
CA PRO A 528 53.07 -4.46 -11.67
C PRO A 528 53.08 -5.69 -12.60
N PRO A 529 54.25 -6.10 -13.13
CA PRO A 529 54.36 -7.25 -14.05
C PRO A 529 53.83 -8.57 -13.50
N GLU A 530 53.78 -8.72 -12.18
CA GLU A 530 53.28 -9.90 -11.47
C GLU A 530 51.75 -9.97 -11.38
N ALA A 531 51.04 -8.89 -11.74
CA ALA A 531 49.58 -8.86 -11.75
C ALA A 531 49.00 -9.69 -12.90
N SER A 532 47.80 -10.25 -12.67
CA SER A 532 47.02 -10.91 -13.72
C SER A 532 46.06 -9.90 -14.35
N THR A 533 46.18 -9.71 -15.67
CA THR A 533 45.26 -8.90 -16.48
C THR A 533 44.25 -9.73 -17.27
N ALA A 534 44.04 -10.98 -16.84
CA ALA A 534 42.88 -11.79 -17.23
C ALA A 534 41.63 -11.32 -16.46
N ASN A 535 40.47 -11.92 -16.72
CA ASN A 535 39.28 -11.74 -15.87
C ASN A 535 39.12 -13.00 -15.02
N PRO A 536 39.26 -12.95 -13.68
CA PRO A 536 39.46 -11.77 -12.81
C PRO A 536 40.78 -11.04 -12.97
N VAL A 537 40.75 -9.70 -12.91
CA VAL A 537 41.93 -8.83 -12.87
C VAL A 537 42.45 -8.82 -11.43
N ASP A 538 43.60 -9.48 -11.21
CA ASP A 538 44.23 -9.58 -9.89
C ASP A 538 45.47 -8.66 -9.84
N MET A 539 45.32 -7.57 -9.11
CA MET A 539 46.33 -6.52 -8.97
C MET A 539 47.33 -6.79 -7.85
N ILE A 540 47.29 -7.98 -7.22
CA ILE A 540 48.09 -8.39 -6.06
C ILE A 540 47.88 -7.54 -4.79
N ALA A 541 48.33 -8.06 -3.64
CA ALA A 541 48.07 -7.51 -2.31
C ALA A 541 48.54 -6.05 -2.08
N GLY A 542 49.50 -5.58 -2.87
CA GLY A 542 50.07 -4.23 -2.78
C GLY A 542 49.32 -3.15 -3.55
N ALA A 543 48.19 -3.47 -4.20
CA ALA A 543 47.42 -2.50 -4.98
C ALA A 543 46.83 -1.38 -4.09
N GLY A 544 47.17 -0.14 -4.41
CA GLY A 544 46.63 1.07 -3.79
C GLY A 544 45.48 1.68 -4.59
N ALA A 545 44.97 2.82 -4.12
CA ALA A 545 43.80 3.49 -4.70
C ALA A 545 43.99 3.86 -6.18
N ASP A 546 45.20 4.23 -6.59
CA ASP A 546 45.50 4.63 -7.98
C ASP A 546 45.42 3.44 -8.94
N GLN A 547 45.91 2.25 -8.55
CA GLN A 547 45.79 1.04 -9.35
C GLN A 547 44.33 0.63 -9.51
N TYR A 548 43.55 0.66 -8.41
CA TYR A 548 42.11 0.40 -8.45
C TYR A 548 41.40 1.36 -9.40
N ARG A 549 41.68 2.67 -9.30
CA ARG A 549 41.08 3.69 -10.17
C ARG A 549 41.42 3.43 -11.63
N ALA A 550 42.69 3.20 -11.95
CA ALA A 550 43.14 3.00 -13.32
C ALA A 550 42.52 1.75 -13.98
N ALA A 551 42.54 0.61 -13.27
CA ALA A 551 41.98 -0.64 -13.78
C ALA A 551 40.44 -0.57 -13.89
N LEU A 552 39.76 -0.01 -12.87
CA LEU A 552 38.30 0.13 -12.88
C LEU A 552 37.82 1.05 -14.01
N ASP A 553 38.47 2.20 -14.20
CA ASP A 553 38.15 3.14 -15.28
C ASP A 553 38.24 2.46 -16.65
N GLU A 554 39.27 1.65 -16.87
CA GLU A 554 39.48 0.92 -18.11
C GLU A 554 38.42 -0.18 -18.31
N MET A 555 38.15 -0.98 -17.26
CA MET A 555 37.10 -2.01 -17.31
C MET A 555 35.73 -1.42 -17.61
N VAL A 556 35.36 -0.31 -16.97
CA VAL A 556 34.06 0.36 -17.19
C VAL A 556 33.96 0.97 -18.59
N ARG A 557 35.03 1.61 -19.09
CA ARG A 557 35.03 2.25 -20.42
C ARG A 557 35.10 1.25 -21.58
N SER A 558 35.62 0.04 -21.35
CA SER A 558 35.82 -0.97 -22.40
C SER A 558 34.53 -1.40 -23.12
N GLY A 559 33.38 -1.36 -22.43
CA GLY A 559 32.12 -1.95 -22.92
C GLY A 559 32.09 -3.48 -22.97
N GLU A 560 33.15 -4.15 -22.48
CA GLU A 560 33.25 -5.61 -22.44
C GLU A 560 32.45 -6.24 -21.29
N PHE A 561 32.10 -5.44 -20.28
CA PHE A 561 31.33 -5.87 -19.11
C PHE A 561 30.02 -5.09 -18.97
N ASP A 562 29.01 -5.78 -18.43
CA ASP A 562 27.73 -5.19 -18.02
C ASP A 562 27.71 -4.88 -16.51
N ILE A 563 28.57 -5.56 -15.74
CA ILE A 563 28.75 -5.44 -14.29
C ILE A 563 30.26 -5.47 -14.00
N VAL A 564 30.75 -4.63 -13.09
CA VAL A 564 32.10 -4.76 -12.53
C VAL A 564 32.01 -4.99 -11.03
N LEU A 565 32.52 -6.12 -10.57
CA LEU A 565 32.60 -6.47 -9.15
C LEU A 565 33.99 -6.14 -8.63
N VAL A 566 34.08 -5.22 -7.68
CA VAL A 566 35.34 -4.82 -7.04
C VAL A 566 35.46 -5.52 -5.70
N ILE A 567 36.58 -6.20 -5.49
CA ILE A 567 36.92 -6.90 -4.25
C ILE A 567 38.18 -6.26 -3.69
N TYR A 568 38.16 -5.96 -2.39
CA TYR A 568 39.30 -5.41 -1.67
C TYR A 568 39.47 -6.14 -0.34
N VAL A 569 40.69 -6.62 -0.10
CA VAL A 569 41.12 -7.18 1.19
C VAL A 569 42.12 -6.20 1.81
N PRO A 570 41.83 -5.63 2.99
CA PRO A 570 42.81 -4.80 3.71
C PRO A 570 44.03 -5.62 4.11
N THR A 571 45.23 -5.13 3.78
CA THR A 571 46.51 -5.84 4.00
C THR A 571 47.38 -5.26 5.13
N SER A 572 46.98 -4.13 5.72
CA SER A 572 47.55 -3.54 6.94
C SER A 572 46.53 -2.65 7.68
N GLU A 573 46.72 -2.38 8.98
CA GLU A 573 45.82 -1.54 9.80
C GLU A 573 45.76 -0.06 9.35
N GLU A 574 46.75 0.42 8.58
CA GLU A 574 46.81 1.82 8.13
C GLU A 574 46.14 2.07 6.77
N GLY A 575 45.67 1.02 6.08
CA GLY A 575 45.25 1.14 4.68
C GLY A 575 46.46 1.43 3.78
N VAL A 576 46.39 1.06 2.51
CA VAL A 576 47.46 1.42 1.57
C VAL A 576 47.35 2.93 1.34
N SER A 577 48.35 3.66 1.85
CA SER A 577 48.52 5.13 1.74
C SER A 577 48.49 5.65 0.33
#